data_AF-A0A327TSD9-F1
#
_entry.id   AF-A0A327TSD9-F1
#
_cell.length_a   1.000
_cell.length_b   1.000
_cell.length_c   1.000
_cell.angle_alpha   90.00
_cell.angle_beta   90.00
_cell.angle_gamma   90.00
#
_symmetry.space_group_name_H-M   'P 1'
#
loop_
_entity.id
_entity.type
_entity.pdbx_description
1 polymer ?
#
loop_
_entity_poly.entity_id
_entity_poly.type
_entity_poly.pdbx_seq_one_letter_code
_entity_poly.pdbx_strand_id
1 'polypeptide(L)'
;MSTDSRTRPERYTATLPGRPGTHGRARTVTVHRTGRTGPGGGAAYPDADGTFLVEVTGQVASPLPPSHGSGLPVVLPAHPMP
;
A
#
# COMPACT_ATOMS: atom_id res chain seq x y z
N MET A 1 -23.46 -5.60 1.21
CA MET A 1 -22.46 -5.02 0.29
C MET A 1 -21.27 -5.96 0.24
N SER A 2 -21.30 -6.93 -0.67
CA SER A 2 -20.25 -7.94 -0.81
C SER A 2 -19.17 -7.38 -1.73
N THR A 3 -17.99 -7.07 -1.20
CA THR A 3 -16.84 -6.72 -2.04
C THR A 3 -16.36 -7.99 -2.73
N ASP A 4 -16.61 -8.08 -4.03
CA ASP A 4 -16.15 -9.15 -4.90
C ASP A 4 -14.63 -9.35 -4.73
N SER A 5 -14.24 -10.49 -4.16
CA SER A 5 -12.84 -10.85 -3.91
C SER A 5 -12.15 -11.39 -5.16
N ARG A 6 -12.87 -11.56 -6.27
CA ARG A 6 -12.39 -12.14 -7.54
C ARG A 6 -11.73 -11.10 -8.44
N THR A 7 -12.07 -9.82 -8.31
CA THR A 7 -11.54 -8.76 -9.18
C THR A 7 -10.66 -7.78 -8.42
N ARG A 8 -9.82 -8.28 -7.51
CA ARG A 8 -8.81 -7.42 -6.85
C ARG A 8 -7.60 -7.29 -7.78
N PRO A 9 -7.20 -6.06 -8.16
CA PRO A 9 -6.01 -5.79 -8.95
C PRO A 9 -4.78 -6.52 -8.42
N GLU A 10 -3.96 -7.03 -9.33
CA GLU A 10 -2.72 -7.72 -8.97
C GLU A 10 -1.64 -6.74 -8.49
N ARG A 11 -1.74 -5.48 -8.92
CA ARG A 11 -0.75 -4.44 -8.66
C ARG A 11 -1.43 -3.13 -8.31
N TYR A 12 -0.82 -2.41 -7.39
CA TYR A 12 -1.20 -1.05 -7.03
C TYR A 12 0.02 -0.14 -7.01
N THR A 13 -0.20 1.13 -7.32
CA THR A 13 0.75 2.20 -7.04
C THR A 13 0.33 2.90 -5.74
N ALA A 14 1.18 2.84 -4.72
CA ALA A 14 1.03 3.57 -3.47
C ALA A 14 1.85 4.86 -3.53
N THR A 15 1.26 6.00 -3.13
CA THR A 15 1.96 7.28 -3.09
C THR A 15 2.44 7.58 -1.68
N LEU A 16 3.76 7.66 -1.51
CA LEU A 16 4.42 8.06 -0.28
C LEU A 16 4.63 9.58 -0.27
N PRO A 17 4.21 10.29 0.79
CA PRO A 17 4.52 11.70 0.91
C PRO A 17 6.03 11.91 1.07
N GLY A 18 6.50 13.10 0.70
CA GLY A 18 7.85 13.53 1.08
C GLY A 18 8.01 13.55 2.60
N ARG A 19 9.24 13.45 3.09
CA ARG A 19 9.51 13.52 4.53
C ARG A 19 8.98 14.86 5.08
N PRO A 20 8.17 14.86 6.15
CA PRO A 20 7.71 16.11 6.77
C PRO A 20 8.87 17.05 7.07
N GLY A 21 8.68 18.36 6.84
CA GLY A 21 9.70 19.39 7.07
C GLY A 21 10.81 19.49 6.01
N THR A 22 10.84 18.61 5.01
CA THR A 22 11.88 18.64 3.94
C THR A 22 11.40 19.26 2.62
N HIS A 23 10.11 19.58 2.50
CA HIS A 23 9.46 19.87 1.21
C HIS A 23 9.83 18.85 0.11
N GLY A 24 10.12 17.61 0.51
CA GLY A 24 10.54 16.55 -0.39
C GLY A 24 9.43 16.18 -1.37
N ARG A 25 9.82 15.79 -2.59
CA ARG A 25 8.86 15.29 -3.60
C ARG A 25 8.19 14.01 -3.10
N ALA A 26 6.90 13.86 -3.42
CA ALA A 26 6.20 12.60 -3.26
C ALA A 26 6.85 11.52 -4.13
N ARG A 27 6.78 10.27 -3.68
CA ARG A 27 7.34 9.09 -4.37
C ARG A 27 6.24 8.07 -4.58
N THR A 28 6.28 7.35 -5.68
CA THR A 28 5.34 6.25 -5.97
C THR A 28 6.06 4.92 -5.83
N VAL A 29 5.43 3.97 -5.16
CA VAL A 29 5.93 2.60 -4.99
C VAL A 29 4.90 1.64 -5.57
N THR A 30 5.35 0.74 -6.44
CA THR A 30 4.51 -0.34 -6.94
C THR A 30 4.53 -1.50 -5.97
N VAL A 31 3.34 -2.00 -5.62
CA VAL A 31 3.15 -3.11 -4.70
C VAL A 31 2.33 -4.22 -5.37
N HIS A 32 2.66 -5.46 -5.04
CA HIS A 32 2.19 -6.66 -5.73
C HIS A 32 1.38 -7.56 -4.81
N ARG A 33 0.29 -8.13 -5.31
CA ARG A 33 -0.57 -9.01 -4.52
C ARG A 33 0.17 -10.29 -4.17
N THR A 34 0.17 -10.66 -2.89
CA THR A 34 0.76 -11.94 -2.42
C THR A 34 -0.26 -13.01 -2.09
N GLY A 35 -1.56 -12.68 -2.16
CA GLY A 35 -2.64 -13.56 -1.69
C GLY A 35 -2.75 -13.65 -0.16
N ARG A 36 -1.88 -12.96 0.58
CA ARG A 36 -1.97 -12.85 2.05
C ARG A 36 -2.97 -11.77 2.44
N THR A 37 -3.59 -11.93 3.60
CA THR A 37 -4.50 -10.95 4.18
C THR A 37 -3.79 -10.24 5.32
N GLY A 38 -3.92 -8.91 5.37
CA GLY A 38 -3.43 -8.09 6.47
C GLY A 38 -4.36 -8.15 7.70
N PRO A 39 -3.92 -7.57 8.83
CA PRO A 39 -4.66 -7.59 10.09
C PRO A 39 -6.04 -6.90 10.02
N GLY A 40 -6.25 -5.98 9.08
CA GLY A 40 -7.54 -5.31 8.87
C GLY A 40 -8.51 -6.07 7.95
N GLY A 41 -8.14 -7.26 7.47
CA GLY A 41 -8.96 -8.07 6.55
C GLY A 41 -8.83 -7.69 5.07
N GLY A 42 -8.00 -6.70 4.74
CA GLY A 42 -7.60 -6.34 3.39
C GLY A 42 -6.49 -7.24 2.83
N ALA A 43 -6.22 -7.14 1.53
CA ALA A 43 -5.15 -7.92 0.91
C ALA A 43 -3.81 -7.22 1.14
N ALA A 44 -2.76 -8.00 1.40
CA ALA A 44 -1.41 -7.50 1.64
C ALA A 44 -0.60 -7.46 0.34
N TYR A 45 0.08 -6.33 0.12
CA TYR A 45 0.87 -6.03 -1.06
C TYR A 45 2.26 -5.52 -0.64
N PRO A 46 3.31 -6.34 -0.73
CA PRO A 46 4.69 -5.87 -0.65
C PRO A 46 5.15 -5.18 -1.93
N ASP A 47 6.15 -4.32 -1.80
CA ASP A 47 7.01 -3.88 -2.90
C ASP A 47 7.92 -5.02 -3.39
N ALA A 48 8.61 -4.77 -4.51
CA ALA A 48 9.53 -5.75 -5.08
C ALA A 48 10.70 -6.11 -4.14
N ASP A 49 11.15 -5.15 -3.33
CA ASP A 49 12.30 -5.31 -2.43
C ASP A 49 11.93 -5.89 -1.05
N GLY A 50 10.64 -6.05 -0.76
CA GLY A 50 10.13 -6.50 0.54
C GLY A 50 10.34 -5.50 1.68
N THR A 51 10.72 -4.25 1.36
CA THR A 51 10.99 -3.18 2.33
C THR A 51 9.73 -2.42 2.73
N PHE A 52 8.71 -2.49 1.90
CA PHE A 52 7.46 -1.76 2.05
C PHE A 52 6.28 -2.72 1.87
N LEU A 53 5.43 -2.81 2.87
CA LEU A 53 4.27 -3.70 2.91
C LEU A 53 3.03 -2.89 3.25
N VAL A 54 1.99 -2.97 2.41
CA VAL A 54 0.71 -2.32 2.66
C VAL A 54 -0.44 -3.30 2.62
N GLU A 55 -1.43 -3.06 3.46
CA GLU A 55 -2.75 -3.62 3.30
C GLU A 55 -3.60 -2.69 2.45
N VAL A 56 -4.20 -3.19 1.36
CA VAL A 56 -5.09 -2.40 0.51
C VAL A 56 -6.53 -2.83 0.70
N THR A 57 -7.36 -1.85 1.06
CA THR A 57 -8.82 -1.97 1.17
C THR A 57 -9.46 -0.89 0.31
N GLY A 58 -10.03 -1.30 -0.84
CA GLY A 58 -10.56 -0.36 -1.82
C GLY A 58 -9.45 0.41 -2.54
N GLN A 59 -9.33 1.71 -2.24
CA GLN A 59 -8.33 2.64 -2.81
C GLN A 59 -7.40 3.23 -1.74
N VAL A 60 -7.42 2.62 -0.54
CA VAL A 60 -6.63 3.05 0.61
C VAL A 60 -5.59 1.98 0.90
N ALA A 61 -4.33 2.40 0.97
CA ALA A 61 -3.20 1.59 1.42
C ALA A 61 -2.83 1.97 2.86
N SER A 62 -2.76 0.96 3.73
CA SER A 62 -2.33 1.09 5.12
C SER A 62 -0.99 0.40 5.30
N PRO A 63 0.10 1.12 5.62
CA PRO A 63 1.41 0.50 5.88
C PRO A 63 1.36 -0.52 7.02
N LEU A 64 1.93 -1.70 6.79
CA LEU A 64 2.11 -2.76 7.78
C LEU A 64 3.57 -2.85 8.23
N PRO A 65 3.86 -3.24 9.49
CA PRO A 65 5.22 -3.57 9.90
C PRO A 65 5.81 -4.70 9.03
N PRO A 66 7.11 -4.68 8.69
CA PRO A 66 8.14 -3.77 9.19
C PRO A 66 8.37 -2.53 8.31
N SER A 67 7.43 -2.14 7.42
CA SER A 67 7.58 -1.03 6.45
C SER A 67 8.46 0.09 7.00
N HIS A 68 9.72 0.12 6.58
CA HIS A 68 10.75 0.91 7.26
C HIS A 68 10.45 2.40 7.03
N GLY A 69 9.88 3.07 8.04
CA GLY A 69 9.60 4.50 7.96
C GLY A 69 8.74 5.01 9.10
N SER A 70 9.38 5.28 10.25
CA SER A 70 8.81 6.15 11.28
C SER A 70 8.45 7.51 10.66
N GLY A 71 7.18 7.71 10.32
CA GLY A 71 6.68 8.97 9.75
C GLY A 71 5.81 8.84 8.50
N LEU A 72 5.52 7.63 8.02
CA LEU A 72 4.48 7.47 7.01
C LEU A 72 3.09 7.71 7.63
N PRO A 73 2.17 8.39 6.92
CA PRO A 73 0.78 8.43 7.31
C PRO A 73 0.18 7.02 7.42
N VAL A 74 -0.78 6.85 8.33
CA VAL A 74 -1.54 5.61 8.50
C VAL A 74 -2.35 5.26 7.24
N VAL A 75 -2.59 6.26 6.38
CA VAL A 75 -3.40 6.16 5.17
C VAL A 75 -2.63 6.73 4.00
N LEU A 76 -2.44 5.93 2.96
CA LEU A 76 -1.82 6.31 1.70
C LEU A 76 -2.80 6.12 0.54
N PRO A 77 -2.78 7.01 -0.47
CA PRO A 77 -3.51 6.78 -1.71
C PRO A 77 -2.97 5.54 -2.44
N ALA A 78 -3.87 4.66 -2.87
CA ALA A 78 -3.54 3.49 -3.68
C ALA A 78 -4.34 3.50 -4.98
N HIS A 79 -3.64 3.38 -6.12
CA HIS A 79 -4.25 3.35 -7.44
C HIS A 79 -4.03 2.00 -8.11
N PRO A 80 -5.07 1.35 -8.64
CA PRO A 80 -4.93 0.08 -9.33
C PRO A 80 -4.10 0.26 -10.61
N MET A 81 -3.22 -0.68 -10.87
CA MET A 81 -2.48 -0.75 -12.13
C MET A 81 -3.13 -1.79 -13.06
N PRO A 82 -3.07 -1.58 -14.39
CA PRO A 82 -3.48 -2.58 -15.37
C PRO A 82 -2.58 -3.82 -15.37
#